data_AF-A0A973XU66-F1
#
_entry.id   AF-A0A973XU66-F1
#
_cell.length_a   1.000
_cell.length_b   1.000
_cell.length_c   1.000
_cell.angle_alpha   90.00
_cell.angle_beta   90.00
_cell.angle_gamma   90.00
#
_symmetry.space_group_name_H-M   'P 1'
#
loop_
_entity.id
_entity.type
_entity.pdbx_description
1 polymer ?
#
loop_
_entity_poly.entity_id
_entity_poly.type
_entity_poly.pdbx_seq_one_letter_code
_entity_poly.pdbx_strand_id
1 'polypeptide(L)'
;MNVPVACHYRMEVAASSERIPQIRRILAAHLRYWSLEHHVNAVCSAVDELVDNVVQHVSGDKTCVVELRWTGRRLVASVSDRDRCLPPVRSSSPSRGGLAKVAKLSDSWGTCGTEEGKVIWFSRRVKEAERILTGPRAPRRPVVEFRPLALPGHPSDAPALEVDAVR
;
A
#
# COMPACT_ATOMS: atom_id res chain seq x y z
N MET A 1 10.11 23.28 8.53
CA MET A 1 9.23 22.52 7.61
C MET A 1 10.13 21.71 6.69
N ASN A 2 10.31 20.41 6.96
CA ASN A 2 11.12 19.55 6.10
C ASN A 2 10.25 19.10 4.92
N VAL A 3 10.40 19.74 3.77
CA VAL A 3 9.76 19.28 2.53
C VAL A 3 10.27 17.85 2.30
N PRO A 4 9.42 16.82 2.15
CA PRO A 4 9.90 15.49 1.86
C PRO A 4 10.73 15.56 0.58
N VAL A 5 12.00 15.15 0.68
CA VAL A 5 12.89 15.00 -0.46
C VAL A 5 12.15 14.18 -1.51
N ALA A 6 12.12 14.66 -2.76
CA ALA A 6 11.50 13.91 -3.84
C ALA A 6 12.11 12.50 -3.86
N CYS A 7 11.26 11.48 -3.63
CA CYS A 7 11.72 10.11 -3.60
C CYS A 7 11.58 9.51 -4.99
N HIS A 8 12.59 8.76 -5.41
CA HIS A 8 12.64 8.15 -6.72
C HIS A 8 13.16 6.72 -6.57
N TYR A 9 12.49 5.80 -7.26
CA TYR A 9 12.90 4.42 -7.36
C TYR A 9 12.72 3.95 -8.81
N ARG A 10 13.70 3.20 -9.32
CA ARG A 10 13.70 2.67 -10.68
C ARG A 10 14.27 1.25 -10.66
N MET A 11 13.64 0.35 -11.39
CA MET A 11 14.19 -0.98 -11.67
C MET A 11 13.98 -1.38 -13.11
N GLU A 12 14.97 -2.07 -13.67
CA GLU A 12 14.86 -2.77 -14.94
C GLU A 12 14.56 -4.25 -14.67
N VAL A 13 13.62 -4.80 -15.41
CA VAL A 13 13.14 -6.17 -15.21
C VAL A 13 12.67 -6.77 -16.53
N ALA A 14 12.96 -8.04 -16.75
CA ALA A 14 12.32 -8.80 -17.82
C ALA A 14 10.85 -9.03 -17.46
N ALA A 15 9.92 -8.53 -18.27
CA ALA A 15 8.49 -8.70 -18.04
C ALA A 15 8.09 -10.17 -18.24
N SER A 16 7.66 -10.81 -17.16
CA SER A 16 7.03 -12.12 -17.16
C SER A 16 5.99 -12.19 -16.04
N SER A 17 4.92 -12.95 -16.24
CA SER A 17 3.86 -13.10 -15.22
C SER A 17 4.40 -13.68 -13.90
N GLU A 18 5.46 -14.50 -13.96
CA GLU A 18 6.15 -15.06 -12.79
C GLU A 18 6.87 -13.99 -11.95
N ARG A 19 7.31 -12.88 -12.58
CA ARG A 19 8.01 -11.79 -11.89
C ARG A 19 7.08 -10.76 -11.28
N ILE A 20 5.80 -10.73 -11.66
CA ILE A 20 4.82 -9.76 -11.16
C ILE A 20 4.71 -9.79 -9.62
N PRO A 21 4.60 -10.95 -8.94
CA PRO A 21 4.59 -10.99 -7.47
C PRO A 21 5.85 -10.38 -6.84
N GLN A 22 7.01 -10.58 -7.46
CA GLN A 22 8.28 -10.03 -7.01
C GLN A 22 8.31 -8.50 -7.17
N ILE A 23 7.94 -7.99 -8.34
CA ILE A 23 7.84 -6.55 -8.64
C ILE A 23 6.90 -5.90 -7.62
N ARG A 24 5.71 -6.47 -7.43
CA ARG A 24 4.72 -6.00 -6.46
C ARG A 24 5.27 -5.92 -5.03
N ARG A 25 6.02 -6.93 -4.59
CA ARG A 25 6.63 -6.96 -3.24
C ARG A 25 7.65 -5.84 -3.06
N ILE A 26 8.47 -5.58 -4.09
CA ILE A 26 9.47 -4.50 -4.08
C ILE A 26 8.81 -3.13 -4.07
N LEU A 27 7.83 -2.89 -4.95
CA LEU A 27 7.10 -1.62 -5.01
C LEU A 27 6.36 -1.34 -3.69
N ALA A 28 5.73 -2.36 -3.12
CA ALA A 28 5.06 -2.24 -1.82
C ALA A 28 6.04 -1.86 -0.70
N ALA A 29 7.27 -2.39 -0.71
CA ALA A 29 8.29 -2.03 0.25
C ALA A 29 8.70 -0.55 0.13
N HIS A 30 8.95 -0.07 -1.10
CA HIS A 30 9.27 1.34 -1.33
C HIS A 30 8.14 2.30 -0.92
N LEU A 31 6.89 1.97 -1.27
CA LEU A 31 5.74 2.79 -0.91
C LEU A 31 5.54 2.85 0.62
N ARG A 32 5.75 1.74 1.34
CA ARG A 32 5.72 1.75 2.81
C ARG A 32 6.87 2.55 3.41
N TYR A 33 8.07 2.41 2.84
CA TYR A 33 9.23 3.19 3.25
C TYR A 33 9.01 4.72 3.07
N TRP A 34 8.20 5.11 2.08
CA TRP A 34 7.80 6.52 1.87
C TRP A 34 6.54 6.95 2.65
N SER A 35 6.03 6.10 3.55
CA SER A 35 4.79 6.32 4.32
C SER A 35 3.54 6.50 3.44
N LEU A 36 3.43 5.70 2.38
CA LEU A 36 2.31 5.68 1.43
C LEU A 36 1.53 4.35 1.48
N GLU A 37 1.32 3.76 2.67
CA GLU A 37 0.76 2.39 2.77
C GLU A 37 -0.64 2.27 2.13
N HIS A 38 -1.47 3.29 2.26
CA HIS A 38 -2.82 3.36 1.68
C HIS A 38 -2.82 3.31 0.13
N HIS A 39 -1.69 3.69 -0.50
CA HIS A 39 -1.55 3.67 -1.95
C HIS A 39 -1.02 2.35 -2.50
N VAL A 40 -0.47 1.47 -1.65
CA VAL A 40 0.20 0.22 -2.06
C VAL A 40 -0.70 -0.63 -2.96
N ASN A 41 -1.93 -0.91 -2.53
CA ASN A 41 -2.81 -1.82 -3.27
C ASN A 41 -3.17 -1.25 -4.66
N ALA A 42 -3.48 0.04 -4.73
CA ALA A 42 -3.89 0.66 -5.98
C ALA A 42 -2.71 0.82 -6.95
N VAL A 43 -1.55 1.25 -6.45
CA VAL A 43 -0.35 1.46 -7.27
C VAL A 43 0.18 0.13 -7.77
N CYS A 44 0.37 -0.86 -6.89
CA CYS A 44 0.82 -2.17 -7.32
C CYS A 44 -0.17 -2.80 -8.29
N SER A 45 -1.48 -2.75 -8.01
CA SER A 45 -2.47 -3.32 -8.92
C SER A 45 -2.51 -2.62 -10.28
N ALA A 46 -2.21 -1.33 -10.37
CA ALA A 46 -2.13 -0.64 -11.66
C ALA A 46 -0.82 -0.98 -12.39
N VAL A 47 0.30 -1.11 -11.68
CA VAL A 47 1.58 -1.54 -12.27
C VAL A 47 1.49 -3.00 -12.76
N ASP A 48 0.82 -3.89 -12.03
CA ASP A 48 0.60 -5.28 -12.44
C ASP A 48 -0.03 -5.33 -13.85
N GLU A 49 -1.08 -4.52 -14.10
CA GLU A 49 -1.72 -4.41 -15.42
C GLU A 49 -0.80 -3.82 -16.50
N LEU A 50 0.08 -2.88 -16.14
CA LEU A 50 1.05 -2.32 -17.08
C LEU A 50 2.13 -3.33 -17.46
N VAL A 51 2.63 -4.11 -16.49
CA VAL A 51 3.60 -5.18 -16.75
C VAL A 51 2.95 -6.31 -17.55
N ASP A 52 1.72 -6.70 -17.22
CA ASP A 52 0.97 -7.68 -18.02
C ASP A 52 0.73 -7.19 -19.46
N ASN A 53 0.48 -5.90 -19.66
CA ASN A 53 0.39 -5.33 -21.00
C ASN A 53 1.71 -5.52 -21.79
N VAL A 54 2.87 -5.32 -21.16
CA VAL A 54 4.18 -5.57 -21.78
C VAL A 54 4.30 -7.07 -22.14
N VAL A 55 3.96 -7.97 -21.21
CA VAL A 55 4.03 -9.42 -21.43
C VAL A 55 3.19 -9.85 -22.64
N GLN A 56 2.00 -9.27 -22.80
CA GLN A 56 1.05 -9.64 -23.86
C GLN A 56 1.36 -9.02 -25.22
N HIS A 57 1.89 -7.79 -25.27
CA HIS A 57 1.95 -7.02 -26.51
C HIS A 57 3.37 -6.83 -27.06
N VAL A 58 4.40 -6.89 -26.22
CA VAL A 58 5.79 -6.72 -26.69
C VAL A 58 6.30 -8.04 -27.28
N SER A 59 6.73 -7.97 -28.54
CA SER A 59 7.34 -9.11 -29.24
C SER A 59 8.87 -8.98 -29.21
N GLY A 60 9.57 -10.02 -28.76
CA GLY A 60 11.04 -10.02 -28.65
C GLY A 60 11.54 -9.72 -27.25
N ASP A 61 12.38 -8.68 -27.10
CA ASP A 61 12.95 -8.28 -25.81
C ASP A 61 11.86 -7.66 -24.91
N LYS A 62 11.43 -8.42 -23.91
CA LYS A 62 10.41 -8.00 -22.92
C LYS A 62 11.01 -7.24 -21.74
N THR A 63 12.21 -6.70 -21.88
CA THR A 63 12.80 -5.87 -20.83
C THR A 63 12.03 -4.56 -20.70
N CYS A 64 11.57 -4.27 -19.48
CA CYS A 64 10.90 -3.03 -19.14
C CYS A 64 11.52 -2.37 -17.91
N VAL A 65 11.32 -1.07 -17.79
CA VAL A 65 11.73 -0.28 -16.65
C VAL A 65 10.49 0.18 -15.91
N VAL A 66 10.44 -0.14 -14.62
CA VAL A 66 9.41 0.34 -13.70
C VAL A 66 10.00 1.47 -12.87
N GLU A 67 9.36 2.63 -12.88
CA GLU A 67 9.79 3.82 -12.15
C GLU A 67 8.66 4.34 -11.23
N LEU A 68 9.01 4.70 -10.00
CA LEU A 68 8.16 5.40 -9.04
C LEU A 68 8.79 6.74 -8.67
N ARG A 69 8.02 7.82 -8.78
CA ARG A 69 8.42 9.18 -8.41
C ARG A 69 7.42 9.77 -7.44
N TRP A 70 7.88 10.19 -6.28
CA TRP A 70 7.07 10.82 -5.24
C TRP A 70 7.58 12.24 -4.96
N THR A 71 6.69 13.22 -5.08
CA THR A 71 7.03 14.66 -4.97
C THR A 71 6.56 15.31 -3.67
N GLY A 72 6.07 14.53 -2.70
CA GLY A 72 5.41 15.06 -1.51
C GLY A 72 3.92 15.37 -1.70
N ARG A 73 3.44 15.49 -2.95
CA ARG A 73 2.00 15.70 -3.26
C ARG A 73 1.44 14.75 -4.32
N ARG A 74 2.28 14.36 -5.27
CA ARG A 74 1.91 13.46 -6.37
C ARG A 74 2.87 12.30 -6.46
N LEU A 75 2.30 11.10 -6.52
CA LEU A 75 2.98 9.86 -6.87
C LEU A 75 2.74 9.58 -8.34
N VAL A 76 3.81 9.36 -9.10
CA VAL A 76 3.77 8.94 -10.49
C VAL A 76 4.43 7.57 -10.59
N ALA A 77 3.79 6.65 -11.29
CA ALA A 77 4.37 5.36 -11.63
C ALA A 77 4.38 5.24 -13.16
N SER A 78 5.47 4.71 -13.70
CA SER A 78 5.60 4.47 -15.13
C SER A 78 6.24 3.11 -15.40
N VAL A 79 5.81 2.52 -16.52
CA VAL A 79 6.41 1.33 -17.10
C VAL A 79 6.81 1.70 -18.52
N SER A 80 8.08 1.52 -18.83
CA SER A 80 8.61 1.72 -20.18
C SER A 80 9.18 0.45 -20.74
N ASP A 81 8.79 0.08 -21.96
CA ASP A 81 9.37 -1.02 -22.70
C ASP A 81 10.21 -0.48 -23.88
N ARG A 82 11.11 -1.33 -24.40
CA ARG A 82 11.97 -1.02 -25.55
C ARG A 82 11.29 -1.32 -26.90
N ASP A 83 9.99 -1.61 -26.91
CA ASP A 83 9.28 -1.87 -28.16
C ASP A 83 8.99 -0.54 -28.86
N ARG A 84 9.59 -0.37 -30.05
CA ARG A 84 9.38 0.81 -30.90
C ARG A 84 8.06 0.75 -31.66
N CYS A 85 7.33 -0.36 -31.57
CA CYS A 85 6.04 -0.50 -32.23
C CYS A 85 4.99 0.36 -31.51
N LEU A 86 4.84 1.61 -31.96
CA LEU A 86 3.73 2.47 -31.57
C LEU A 86 2.42 1.73 -31.92
N PRO A 87 1.47 1.59 -30.99
CA PRO A 87 0.17 1.05 -31.34
C PRO A 87 -0.42 1.89 -32.49
N PRO A 88 -0.96 1.28 -33.56
CA PRO A 88 -1.56 2.06 -34.63
C PRO A 88 -2.60 3.01 -34.02
N VAL A 89 -2.68 4.25 -34.53
CA VAL A 89 -3.53 5.35 -34.02
C VAL A 89 -5.03 4.96 -33.89
N ARG A 90 -5.44 3.82 -34.43
CA ARG A 90 -6.78 3.20 -34.28
C ARG A 90 -6.93 2.14 -33.19
N SER A 91 -5.88 1.79 -32.44
CA SER A 91 -5.99 1.04 -31.19
C SER A 91 -6.28 1.99 -30.03
N SER A 92 -7.24 2.89 -30.22
CA SER A 92 -8.04 3.46 -29.14
C SER A 92 -9.09 2.45 -28.64
N SER A 93 -9.02 1.19 -29.10
CA SER A 93 -9.69 0.09 -28.42
C SER A 93 -8.89 -0.20 -27.14
N PRO A 94 -9.46 0.02 -25.94
CA PRO A 94 -8.87 -0.48 -24.72
C PRO A 94 -8.68 -1.98 -24.92
N SER A 95 -7.44 -2.45 -25.02
CA SER A 95 -7.15 -3.87 -24.90
C SER A 95 -7.72 -4.29 -23.54
N ARG A 96 -8.70 -5.19 -23.61
CA ARG A 96 -9.93 -5.17 -22.81
C ARG A 96 -9.66 -5.44 -21.33
N GLY A 97 -9.44 -4.39 -20.55
CA GLY A 97 -9.51 -4.42 -19.08
C GLY A 97 -8.38 -3.68 -18.36
N GLY A 98 -7.12 -3.91 -18.76
CA GLY A 98 -5.96 -3.47 -17.97
C GLY A 98 -5.84 -1.96 -17.87
N LEU A 99 -5.88 -1.23 -18.99
CA LEU A 99 -5.85 0.24 -18.96
C LEU A 99 -7.12 0.85 -18.36
N ALA A 100 -8.27 0.20 -18.47
CA ALA A 100 -9.49 0.65 -17.80
C ALA A 100 -9.36 0.55 -16.27
N LYS A 101 -8.68 -0.49 -15.78
CA LYS A 101 -8.35 -0.64 -14.36
C LYS A 101 -7.31 0.39 -13.91
N VAL A 102 -6.28 0.67 -14.73
CA VAL A 102 -5.33 1.77 -14.47
C VAL A 102 -6.07 3.11 -14.39
N ALA A 103 -6.97 3.39 -15.32
CA ALA A 103 -7.79 4.60 -15.32
C ALA A 103 -8.65 4.71 -14.04
N LYS A 104 -9.28 3.61 -13.60
CA LYS A 104 -10.07 3.57 -12.36
C LYS A 104 -9.22 3.77 -11.11
N LEU A 105 -7.96 3.32 -11.12
CA LEU A 105 -7.03 3.37 -9.99
C LEU A 105 -6.14 4.61 -10.00
N SER A 106 -6.31 5.55 -10.94
CA SER A 106 -5.45 6.73 -11.05
C SER A 106 -6.25 8.02 -11.17
N ASP A 107 -5.62 9.14 -10.82
CA ASP A 107 -6.19 10.47 -11.06
C ASP A 107 -5.96 10.93 -12.50
N SER A 108 -4.86 10.49 -13.10
CA SER A 108 -4.49 10.78 -14.49
C SER A 108 -3.54 9.71 -14.99
N TRP A 109 -3.63 9.35 -16.26
CA TRP A 109 -2.74 8.40 -16.92
C TRP A 109 -2.54 8.80 -18.38
N GLY A 110 -1.51 8.26 -19.02
CA GLY A 110 -1.22 8.54 -20.42
C GLY A 110 -0.12 7.66 -20.98
N THR A 111 0.18 7.88 -22.26
CA THR A 111 1.26 7.19 -22.96
C THR A 111 2.12 8.21 -23.68
N CYS A 112 3.44 7.99 -23.68
CA CYS A 112 4.40 8.81 -24.40
C CYS A 112 5.32 7.88 -25.21
N GLY A 113 5.49 8.15 -26.51
CA GLY A 113 6.51 7.50 -27.31
C GLY A 113 7.88 8.12 -27.00
N THR A 114 8.91 7.30 -26.87
CA THR A 114 10.31 7.73 -26.74
C THR A 114 11.10 7.25 -27.95
N GLU A 115 12.31 7.78 -28.15
CA GLU A 115 13.20 7.33 -29.24
C GLU A 115 13.50 5.82 -29.16
N GLU A 116 13.49 5.27 -27.95
CA GLU A 116 13.82 3.87 -27.68
C GLU A 116 12.61 2.95 -27.47
N GLY A 117 11.39 3.49 -27.37
CA GLY A 117 10.20 2.67 -27.14
C GLY A 117 8.97 3.44 -26.69
N LYS A 118 8.24 2.89 -25.71
CA LYS A 118 6.97 3.44 -25.22
C LYS A 118 6.95 3.49 -23.70
N VAL A 119 6.43 4.59 -23.16
CA VAL A 119 6.18 4.76 -21.72
C VAL A 119 4.68 4.85 -21.48
N ILE A 120 4.17 4.01 -20.59
CA ILE A 120 2.83 4.17 -20.01
C ILE A 120 2.99 4.63 -18.58
N TRP A 121 2.26 5.68 -18.20
CA TRP A 121 2.35 6.25 -16.87
C TRP A 121 0.97 6.50 -16.28
N PHE A 122 0.90 6.51 -14.95
CA PHE A 122 -0.25 6.97 -14.20
C PHE A 122 0.20 7.75 -12.97
N SER A 123 -0.72 8.56 -12.45
CA SER A 123 -0.47 9.39 -11.27
C SER A 123 -1.59 9.27 -10.25
N ARG A 124 -1.22 9.43 -8.99
CA ARG A 124 -2.13 9.57 -7.86
C ARG A 124 -1.74 10.77 -7.00
N ARG A 125 -2.72 11.55 -6.60
CA ARG A 125 -2.62 12.58 -5.57
C ARG A 125 -2.62 11.87 -4.23
N VAL A 126 -1.66 12.22 -3.41
CA VAL A 126 -1.61 11.78 -2.02
C VAL A 126 -2.13 12.96 -1.22
N LYS A 127 -3.37 12.86 -0.74
CA LYS A 127 -3.94 13.89 0.13
C LYS A 127 -3.31 13.72 1.50
N GLU A 128 -2.77 14.80 2.04
CA GLU A 128 -2.13 14.87 3.36
C GLU A 128 -3.04 14.34 4.50
N ALA A 129 -4.36 14.31 4.27
CA ALA A 129 -5.39 13.88 5.22
C ALA A 129 -5.27 12.43 5.74
N GLU A 130 -4.54 11.53 5.06
CA GLU A 130 -4.33 10.15 5.57
C GLU A 130 -3.25 10.05 6.66
N ARG A 131 -2.40 11.07 6.84
CA ARG A 131 -1.44 11.11 7.97
C ARG A 131 -2.10 11.36 9.33
N ILE A 132 -3.38 11.74 9.39
CA ILE A 132 -4.00 12.27 10.61
C ILE A 132 -4.83 11.21 11.38
N LEU A 133 -5.18 10.06 10.80
CA LEU A 133 -6.09 9.09 11.47
C LEU A 133 -5.46 7.76 11.92
N THR A 134 -4.16 7.56 11.74
CA THR A 134 -3.44 6.40 12.27
C THR A 134 -2.35 6.82 13.26
N GLY A 135 -2.75 7.49 14.33
CA GLY A 135 -2.00 7.40 15.59
C GLY A 135 -1.95 5.93 16.06
N PRO A 136 -0.99 5.54 16.90
CA PRO A 136 -0.95 4.19 17.46
C PRO A 136 -2.27 3.94 18.18
N ARG A 137 -3.10 3.06 17.63
CA ARG A 137 -4.29 2.58 18.32
C ARG A 137 -3.77 1.79 19.52
N ALA A 138 -3.77 2.44 20.69
CA ALA A 138 -3.44 1.78 21.94
C ALA A 138 -4.25 0.47 22.00
N PRO A 139 -3.62 -0.67 22.34
CA PRO A 139 -4.37 -1.90 22.51
C PRO A 139 -5.46 -1.62 23.55
N ARG A 140 -6.72 -1.76 23.15
CA ARG A 140 -7.83 -1.77 24.09
C ARG A 140 -7.58 -2.97 25.00
N ARG A 141 -7.11 -2.73 26.23
CA ARG A 141 -7.14 -3.75 27.27
C ARG A 141 -8.58 -4.26 27.34
N PRO A 142 -8.85 -5.58 27.25
CA PRO A 142 -10.11 -6.08 27.75
C PRO A 142 -10.09 -5.83 29.26
N VAL A 143 -10.91 -4.89 29.72
CA VAL A 143 -11.24 -4.79 31.14
C VAL A 143 -12.15 -5.98 31.41
N VAL A 144 -11.57 -7.11 31.80
CA VAL A 144 -12.31 -8.09 32.59
C VAL A 144 -12.35 -7.48 33.99
N GLU A 145 -13.45 -6.79 34.27
CA GLU A 145 -13.75 -6.27 35.60
C GLU A 145 -13.92 -7.48 36.52
N PHE A 146 -12.87 -7.81 37.27
CA PHE A 146 -12.95 -8.82 38.33
C PHE A 146 -13.86 -8.25 39.42
N ARG A 147 -15.12 -8.67 39.42
CA ARG A 147 -16.07 -8.38 40.49
C ARG A 147 -15.76 -9.33 41.65
N PRO A 148 -15.29 -8.86 42.82
CA PRO A 148 -15.14 -9.72 43.98
C PRO A 148 -16.52 -10.26 44.37
N LEU A 149 -16.63 -11.57 44.57
CA LEU A 149 -17.82 -12.20 45.16
C LEU A 149 -18.04 -11.61 46.56
N ALA A 150 -19.23 -11.07 46.80
CA ALA A 150 -19.64 -10.65 48.13
C ALA A 150 -19.71 -11.87 49.05
N LEU A 151 -18.97 -11.84 50.15
CA LEU A 151 -19.10 -12.83 51.22
C LEU A 151 -20.46 -12.61 51.93
N PRO A 152 -21.27 -13.66 52.16
CA PRO A 152 -22.47 -13.54 52.97
C PRO A 152 -22.09 -13.20 54.43
N GLY A 153 -22.72 -12.16 54.95
CA GLY A 153 -22.54 -11.66 56.31
C GLY A 153 -22.95 -12.66 57.39
N HIS A 154 -22.15 -12.65 58.46
CA HIS A 154 -22.33 -13.37 59.72
C HIS A 154 -23.68 -13.12 60.40
N PRO A 155 -24.18 -14.10 61.18
CA PRO A 155 -24.71 -13.80 62.51
C PRO A 155 -23.65 -14.17 63.54
N SER A 156 -23.27 -13.17 64.34
CA SER A 156 -22.54 -13.33 65.59
C SER A 156 -23.58 -13.57 66.67
N ASP A 157 -23.52 -14.72 67.33
CA ASP A 157 -24.13 -14.95 68.63
C ASP A 157 -23.02 -15.44 69.57
N ALA A 158 -22.90 -14.76 70.71
CA ALA A 158 -21.82 -14.89 71.69
C ALA A 158 -21.98 -16.16 72.57
N PRO A 159 -21.01 -16.55 73.42
CA PRO A 159 -20.70 -15.78 74.63
C PRO A 159 -19.21 -15.61 74.93
N ALA A 160 -18.97 -14.64 75.82
CA ALA A 160 -17.69 -14.25 76.38
C ALA A 160 -17.04 -15.34 77.25
N LEU A 161 -15.71 -15.46 77.14
CA LEU A 161 -14.86 -16.05 78.16
C LEU A 161 -13.92 -14.95 78.66
N GLU A 162 -14.20 -14.46 79.87
CA GLU A 162 -13.25 -13.70 80.68
C GLU A 162 -12.06 -14.59 81.05
N VAL A 163 -10.86 -14.10 80.83
CA VAL A 163 -9.66 -14.56 81.53
C VAL A 163 -8.89 -13.34 82.02
N ASP A 164 -8.97 -13.14 83.33
CA ASP A 164 -8.23 -12.16 84.13
C ASP A 164 -6.72 -12.21 83.87
N ALA A 165 -6.11 -11.03 83.76
CA ALA A 165 -4.67 -10.87 83.93
C ALA A 165 -4.39 -9.55 84.68
N VAL A 166 -4.22 -9.66 86.00
CA VAL A 166 -3.51 -8.69 86.83
C VAL A 166 -2.62 -9.48 87.80
N ARG A 167 -1.31 -9.54 87.54
CA ARG A 167 -0.30 -8.72 88.22
C ARG A 167 1.12 -9.06 87.74
#